data_AF-Q4RA86-F1
#
_entry.id   AF-Q4RA86-F1
#
_cell.length_a   1.000
_cell.length_b   1.000
_cell.length_c   1.000
_cell.angle_alpha   90.00
_cell.angle_beta   90.00
_cell.angle_gamma   90.00
#
_symmetry.space_group_name_H-M   'P 1'
#
loop_
_entity.id
_entity.type
_entity.pdbx_description
1 polymer ?
#
loop_
_entity_poly.entity_id
_entity_poly.type
_entity_poly.pdbx_seq_one_letter_code
_entity_poly.pdbx_strand_id
1 'polypeptide(L)'
;VLATGLSALYSSLPRKIDVQGDDWHALRQEDWMGVSSLRLFMNSLEFCNAVVQVAHPLVRSQLLDYLHNGFLVPVMGTALHT
;
A
#
# COMPACT_ATOMS: atom_id res chain seq x y z
N VAL A 1 -3.56 -2.74 14.74
CA VAL A 1 -4.77 -2.36 13.95
C VAL A 1 -4.39 -1.80 12.59
N LEU A 2 -3.64 -0.69 12.49
CA LEU A 2 -3.32 -0.05 11.19
C LEU A 2 -2.54 -0.96 10.22
N ALA A 3 -1.40 -1.50 10.65
CA ALA A 3 -0.61 -2.45 9.85
C ALA A 3 -1.40 -3.71 9.50
N THR A 4 -2.16 -4.26 10.47
CA THR A 4 -3.02 -5.43 10.26
C THR A 4 -4.08 -5.19 9.17
N GLY A 5 -4.70 -4.00 9.15
CA GLY A 5 -5.67 -3.62 8.13
C GLY A 5 -5.05 -3.54 6.73
N LEU A 6 -3.87 -2.93 6.61
CA LEU A 6 -3.13 -2.89 5.35
C LEU A 6 -2.71 -4.28 4.88
N SER A 7 -2.25 -5.15 5.78
CA SER A 7 -1.91 -6.55 5.45
C SER A 7 -3.11 -7.33 4.94
N ALA A 8 -4.30 -7.12 5.51
CA ALA A 8 -5.54 -7.77 5.04
C ALA A 8 -5.94 -7.28 3.64
N LEU A 9 -5.85 -5.97 3.39
CA LEU A 9 -6.11 -5.39 2.07
C LEU A 9 -5.09 -5.91 1.03
N TYR A 10 -3.81 -5.93 1.38
CA TYR A 10 -2.75 -6.47 0.53
C TYR A 10 -2.97 -7.95 0.19
N SER A 11 -3.35 -8.76 1.19
CA SER A 11 -3.64 -10.19 0.98
C SER A 11 -4.87 -10.44 0.09
N SER A 12 -5.75 -9.44 -0.06
CA SER A 12 -6.94 -9.49 -0.91
C SER A 12 -6.67 -9.01 -2.35
N LEU A 13 -5.44 -8.58 -2.64
CA LEU A 13 -5.07 -8.14 -3.99
C LEU A 13 -5.04 -9.32 -4.97
N PRO A 14 -5.40 -9.09 -6.24
CA PRO A 14 -5.25 -10.10 -7.26
C PRO A 14 -3.77 -10.44 -7.47
N ARG A 15 -3.47 -11.72 -7.70
CA ARG A 15 -2.09 -12.19 -7.91
C ARG A 15 -1.50 -11.78 -9.27
N LYS A 16 -2.36 -11.34 -10.20
CA LYS A 16 -2.02 -10.89 -11.54
C LYS A 16 -2.89 -9.69 -11.87
N ILE A 17 -2.26 -8.68 -12.46
CA ILE A 17 -2.94 -7.54 -13.07
C ILE A 17 -2.70 -7.71 -14.56
N ASP A 18 -3.77 -7.67 -15.36
CA ASP A 18 -3.66 -7.71 -16.81
C ASP A 18 -3.27 -6.31 -17.27
N VAL A 19 -2.10 -6.18 -17.92
CA VAL A 19 -1.54 -4.89 -18.29
C VAL A 19 -1.26 -4.86 -19.78
N GLN A 20 -1.74 -3.81 -20.44
CA GLN A 20 -1.62 -3.67 -21.89
C GLN A 20 -0.37 -2.84 -22.23
N GLY A 21 0.66 -3.48 -22.76
CA GLY A 21 1.84 -2.81 -23.35
C GLY A 21 3.19 -3.40 -22.92
N ASP A 22 4.14 -3.43 -23.85
CA ASP A 22 5.50 -3.94 -23.64
C ASP A 22 6.34 -3.06 -22.69
N ASP A 23 5.94 -1.80 -22.43
CA ASP A 23 6.67 -0.84 -21.60
C ASP A 23 6.18 -0.77 -20.14
N TRP A 24 5.61 -1.86 -19.61
CA TRP A 24 5.10 -1.87 -18.25
C TRP A 24 6.23 -1.94 -17.19
N HIS A 25 6.49 -0.82 -16.52
CA HIS A 25 7.56 -0.69 -15.51
C HIS A 25 7.09 -0.08 -14.18
N ALA A 26 5.89 0.48 -14.13
CA ALA A 26 5.36 1.13 -12.93
C ALA A 26 3.83 1.07 -12.90
N LEU A 27 3.27 0.87 -11.71
CA LEU A 27 1.83 0.88 -11.49
C LEU A 27 1.29 2.31 -11.56
N ARG A 28 0.57 2.68 -12.64
CA ARG A 28 -0.06 4.00 -12.78
C ARG A 28 -1.52 3.97 -12.39
N GLN A 29 -2.10 5.15 -12.21
CA GLN A 29 -3.50 5.29 -11.79
C GLN A 29 -4.48 4.59 -12.74
N GLU A 30 -4.23 4.69 -14.04
CA GLU A 30 -5.02 4.03 -15.07
C GLU A 30 -5.15 2.51 -14.86
N ASP A 31 -4.10 1.86 -14.36
CA ASP A 31 -4.02 0.39 -14.27
C ASP A 31 -4.75 -0.17 -13.05
N TRP A 32 -4.72 0.55 -11.93
CA TRP A 32 -5.38 0.10 -10.71
C TRP A 32 -6.80 0.65 -10.54
N MET A 33 -7.17 1.71 -11.26
CA MET A 33 -8.53 2.25 -11.18
C MET A 33 -9.56 1.19 -11.57
N GLY A 34 -9.30 0.32 -12.54
CA GLY A 34 -10.23 -0.76 -12.92
C GLY A 34 -10.37 -1.90 -11.89
N VAL A 35 -9.46 -2.00 -10.92
CA VAL A 35 -9.37 -3.14 -9.99
C VAL A 35 -9.82 -2.69 -8.60
N SER A 36 -11.05 -3.03 -8.20
CA SER A 36 -11.67 -2.54 -6.95
C SER A 36 -10.84 -2.78 -5.69
N SER A 37 -10.25 -3.97 -5.53
CA SER A 37 -9.42 -4.29 -4.35
C SER A 37 -8.11 -3.50 -4.33
N LEU A 38 -7.50 -3.29 -5.50
CA LEU A 38 -6.28 -2.51 -5.63
C LEU A 38 -6.56 -1.02 -5.39
N ARG A 39 -7.66 -0.50 -5.95
CA ARG A 39 -8.15 0.86 -5.66
C ARG A 39 -8.36 1.07 -4.16
N LEU A 40 -8.99 0.12 -3.46
CA LEU A 40 -9.19 0.20 -2.02
C LEU A 40 -7.87 0.21 -1.23
N PHE A 41 -6.92 -0.62 -1.64
CA PHE A 41 -5.58 -0.65 -1.05
C PHE A 41 -4.84 0.67 -1.27
N MET A 42 -4.83 1.20 -2.50
CA MET A 42 -4.20 2.48 -2.84
C MET A 42 -4.82 3.64 -2.05
N ASN A 43 -6.15 3.71 -1.98
CA ASN A 43 -6.85 4.72 -1.18
C ASN A 43 -6.50 4.65 0.32
N SER A 44 -6.26 3.44 0.84
CA SER A 44 -5.87 3.25 2.24
C SER A 44 -4.44 3.73 2.51
N LEU A 45 -3.52 3.56 1.56
CA LEU A 45 -2.17 4.13 1.63
C LEU A 45 -2.20 5.65 1.53
N GLU A 46 -2.99 6.20 0.60
CA GLU A 46 -3.17 7.65 0.47
C GLU A 46 -3.77 8.27 1.74
N PHE A 47 -4.76 7.60 2.34
CA PHE A 47 -5.30 8.01 3.63
C PHE A 47 -4.23 8.03 4.73
N CYS A 48 -3.42 6.97 4.84
CA CYS A 48 -2.32 6.93 5.80
C CYS A 48 -1.33 8.07 5.59
N ASN A 49 -0.98 8.37 4.33
CA ASN A 49 -0.10 9.48 3.96
C ASN A 49 -0.73 10.84 4.34
N ALA A 50 -2.01 11.05 4.05
CA ALA A 50 -2.72 12.28 4.42
C ALA A 50 -2.73 12.49 5.94
N VAL A 51 -3.02 11.44 6.73
CA VAL A 51 -2.96 11.52 8.20
C VAL A 51 -1.55 11.88 8.67
N VAL A 52 -0.51 11.24 8.10
CA VAL A 52 0.89 11.53 8.42
C VAL A 52 1.27 12.99 8.15
N GLN A 53 0.73 13.60 7.10
CA GLN A 53 1.01 15.00 6.74
C GLN A 53 0.39 16.02 7.70
N VAL A 54 -0.79 15.71 8.27
CA VAL A 54 -1.53 16.64 9.14
C VAL A 54 -1.38 16.35 10.64
N ALA A 55 -0.87 15.16 11.00
CA ALA A 55 -0.73 14.75 12.39
C ALA A 55 0.40 15.50 13.13
N HIS A 56 0.22 15.64 14.45
CA HIS A 56 1.27 16.14 15.33
C HIS A 56 2.56 15.29 15.18
N PRO A 57 3.77 15.89 15.21
CA PRO A 57 5.03 15.19 14.92
C PRO A 57 5.24 13.88 15.70
N LEU A 58 4.83 13.82 16.96
CA LEU A 58 4.93 12.61 17.77
C LEU A 58 4.03 11.48 17.24
N VAL A 59 2.77 11.79 16.92
CA VAL A 59 1.81 10.82 16.36
C VAL A 59 2.29 10.36 14.99
N ARG A 60 2.79 11.30 14.17
CA ARG A 60 3.39 11.00 12.87
C ARG A 60 4.53 9.99 12.99
N SER A 61 5.49 10.24 13.88
CA SER A 61 6.62 9.32 14.10
C SER A 61 6.13 7.93 14.48
N GLN A 62 5.17 7.86 15.40
CA GLN A 62 4.62 6.58 15.84
C GLN A 62 3.87 5.84 14.73
N LEU A 63 3.10 6.54 13.90
CA LEU A 63 2.39 5.97 12.76
C LEU A 63 3.36 5.42 11.71
N LEU A 64 4.42 6.16 11.40
CA LEU A 64 5.46 5.73 10.46
C LEU A 64 6.19 4.48 10.98
N ASP A 65 6.52 4.42 12.27
CA ASP A 65 7.14 3.24 12.88
C ASP A 65 6.22 2.01 12.80
N TYR A 66 4.93 2.17 13.06
CA TYR A 66 3.97 1.07 12.94
C TYR A 66 3.80 0.60 11.49
N LEU A 67 3.79 1.53 10.53
CA LEU A 67 3.69 1.20 9.11
C LEU A 67 4.96 0.48 8.62
N HIS A 68 6.12 1.01 8.99
CA HIS A 68 7.42 0.46 8.60
C HIS A 68 7.61 -0.96 9.14
N ASN A 69 7.51 -1.11 10.47
CA ASN A 69 7.82 -2.37 11.14
C ASN A 69 6.69 -3.39 11.05
N GLY A 70 5.44 -2.93 10.87
CA GLY A 70 4.26 -3.80 10.83
C GLY A 70 3.80 -4.20 9.43
N PHE A 71 4.17 -3.45 8.39
CA PHE A 71 3.69 -3.70 7.03
C PHE A 71 4.80 -3.64 5.99
N LEU A 72 5.52 -2.52 5.87
CA LEU A 72 6.46 -2.31 4.75
C LEU A 72 7.59 -3.34 4.77
N VAL A 73 8.29 -3.51 5.90
CA VAL A 73 9.37 -4.49 6.01
C VAL A 73 8.87 -5.94 5.95
N PRO A 74 7.94 -6.39 6.80
CA PRO A 74 7.57 -7.81 6.86
C PRO A 74 6.70 -8.28 5.71
N VAL A 75 5.89 -7.42 5.08
CA VAL A 75 4.92 -7.82 4.04
C VAL A 75 5.39 -7.40 2.65
N MET A 76 5.73 -6.13 2.44
CA MET A 76 6.17 -5.70 1.11
C MET A 76 7.64 -6.05 0.83
N GLY A 77 8.52 -5.90 1.82
CA GLY A 77 9.93 -6.25 1.68
C GLY A 77 10.14 -7.72 1.35
N THR A 78 9.36 -8.61 1.97
CA THR A 78 9.41 -10.05 1.66
C THR A 78 8.88 -10.38 0.27
N ALA A 79 7.94 -9.60 -0.25
CA ALA A 79 7.41 -9.76 -1.61
C ALA A 79 8.37 -9.25 -2.71
N LEU A 80 9.34 -8.39 -2.39
CA LEU A 80 10.31 -7.82 -3.34
C LEU A 80 11.64 -8.58 -3.39
N HIS A 81 11.93 -9.43 -2.38
CA HIS A 81 13.16 -10.22 -2.30
C HIS A 81 13.11 -11.56 -3.07
N THR A 82 12.08 -11.76 -3.91
CA THR A 82 11.93 -12.92 -4.81
C THR A 82 12.49 -12.63 -6.19
#